data_AF-A0A511R364-F1
#
_entry.id   AF-A0A511R364-F1
#
_cell.length_a   1.000
_cell.length_b   1.000
_cell.length_c   1.000
_cell.angle_alpha   90.00
_cell.angle_beta   90.00
_cell.angle_gamma   90.00
#
_symmetry.space_group_name_H-M   'P 1'
#
loop_
_entity.id
_entity.type
_entity.pdbx_description
1 polymer ?
#
loop_
_entity_poly.entity_id
_entity_poly.type
_entity_poly.pdbx_seq_one_letter_code
_entity_poly.pdbx_strand_id
1 'polypeptide(L)'
;MKAGLVELLELYEYKVDDLVAGTEPKGGMAGLTRLRQTLIQSNLPGPLAKKFRDIDARFKAHRPGYKTAVDEGSAPDLGTILVEEDSPAASPEREALEKLAEAVYWSRLERDLLRTAKSFNHGKRDELRMTYAILQNLEAYSKSPQFAQDYNLSRFVLAHPIPSVSDPRVHLEDPVVAKNMLMELFREAFALSGKLKLPPEETVPYIRRFARRVLESEGSLRTSIRGPSLETLRRALEEAHRQNLSIGEIRALEERLQAAAAEERRMSLVMEDDRGRFSAAIERLTTLLTRYLPSPRGEASWPHIPPKILGSQSPEYGLQAVPHDARALNLRLMPQRFYFWNHEIGISQAGKLFGLSVDGQERMIEEGAAFSLTLPDAELHVIRYQDYLHLRIEPREAATLSNLLAEGRVMAFLMWPENHFAYLRLLRALSARFKGEVNYALFSPESAGKYGEAPIDNLQDFARKGLEVVKGRIERNSSWTAYLAEVARALELESYAQVLRLELSEWLGFSPPSRDTLGENVDSTTVGDSPSTVKAGSAVLSLRYQDDAVYVSSTGLVPRKLLDLMIWMVPEGGLVLAREGVRVAHSLVIIQPQNRPVS
;
A
#
# COMPACT_ATOMS: atom_id res chain seq x y z
N MET A 1 0.66 2.16 -36.38
CA MET A 1 1.91 1.72 -37.04
C MET A 1 3.04 1.83 -36.02
N LYS A 2 3.76 0.75 -35.69
CA LYS A 2 4.91 0.82 -34.77
C LYS A 2 6.09 1.36 -35.57
N ALA A 3 6.59 2.54 -35.21
CA ALA A 3 7.77 3.10 -35.84
C ALA A 3 8.98 2.18 -35.63
N GLY A 4 9.80 2.01 -36.66
CA GLY A 4 11.02 1.22 -36.58
C GLY A 4 12.08 1.90 -35.69
N LEU A 5 13.03 1.13 -35.15
CA LEU A 5 14.13 1.68 -34.32
C LEU A 5 14.97 2.74 -35.06
N VAL A 6 15.08 2.62 -36.39
CA VAL A 6 15.76 3.60 -37.25
C VAL A 6 15.00 4.92 -37.27
N GLU A 7 13.68 4.86 -37.47
CA GLU A 7 12.80 6.04 -37.51
C GLU A 7 12.78 6.78 -36.17
N LEU A 8 12.81 6.03 -35.04
CA LEU A 8 12.89 6.61 -33.70
C LEU A 8 14.23 7.32 -33.47
N LEU A 9 15.32 6.78 -34.02
CA LEU A 9 16.65 7.38 -33.90
C LEU A 9 16.78 8.64 -34.77
N GLU A 10 16.21 8.63 -35.98
CA GLU A 10 16.14 9.81 -36.85
C GLU A 10 15.26 10.91 -36.25
N LEU A 11 14.13 10.53 -35.64
CA LEU A 11 13.28 11.48 -34.91
C LEU A 11 14.01 12.08 -33.70
N TYR A 12 14.86 11.30 -33.03
CA TYR A 12 15.68 11.78 -31.93
C TYR A 12 16.75 12.75 -32.43
N GLU A 13 17.45 12.42 -33.51
CA GLU A 13 18.42 13.28 -34.17
C GLU A 13 17.80 14.64 -34.55
N TYR A 14 16.67 14.62 -35.25
CA TYR A 14 15.96 15.83 -35.68
C TYR A 14 15.60 16.75 -34.50
N LYS A 15 15.09 16.18 -33.40
CA LYS A 15 14.72 16.98 -32.22
C LYS A 15 15.92 17.48 -31.42
N VAL A 16 17.06 16.76 -31.45
CA VAL A 16 18.31 17.26 -30.87
C VAL A 16 18.88 18.37 -31.72
N ASP A 17 18.76 18.30 -33.04
CA ASP A 17 19.19 19.38 -33.94
C ASP A 17 18.36 20.65 -33.73
N ASP A 18 17.03 20.54 -33.51
CA ASP A 18 16.18 21.67 -33.10
C ASP A 18 16.70 22.32 -31.80
N LEU A 19 17.13 21.52 -30.82
CA LEU A 19 17.69 21.99 -29.55
C LEU A 19 19.05 22.66 -29.73
N VAL A 20 19.92 22.10 -30.59
CA VAL A 20 21.23 22.67 -30.93
C VAL A 20 21.07 24.02 -31.66
N ALA A 21 20.02 24.16 -32.48
CA ALA A 21 19.68 25.42 -33.15
C ALA A 21 19.05 26.47 -32.21
N GLY A 22 18.88 26.17 -30.92
CA GLY A 22 18.28 27.08 -29.93
C GLY A 22 16.75 27.21 -30.06
N THR A 23 16.12 26.37 -30.88
CA THR A 23 14.67 26.30 -31.02
C THR A 23 14.07 25.25 -30.08
N GLU A 24 12.83 25.47 -29.62
CA GLU A 24 12.16 24.49 -28.77
C GLU A 24 11.82 23.23 -29.59
N PRO A 25 12.26 22.02 -29.19
CA PRO A 25 12.05 20.82 -29.98
C PRO A 25 10.57 20.47 -30.10
N LYS A 26 10.12 20.01 -31.28
CA LYS A 26 8.71 19.64 -31.50
C LYS A 26 8.24 18.56 -30.52
N GLY A 27 7.23 18.92 -29.70
CA GLY A 27 6.70 18.08 -28.62
C GLY A 27 7.36 18.31 -27.25
N GLY A 28 8.15 19.36 -27.12
CA GLY A 28 8.76 19.83 -25.88
C GLY A 28 9.90 18.96 -25.35
N MET A 29 10.63 19.48 -24.36
CA MET A 29 11.74 18.77 -23.71
C MET A 29 11.32 17.45 -23.05
N ALA A 30 10.08 17.36 -22.56
CA ALA A 30 9.52 16.12 -22.02
C ALA A 30 9.38 15.03 -23.10
N GLY A 31 8.96 15.40 -24.31
CA GLY A 31 8.85 14.48 -25.43
C GLY A 31 10.22 14.00 -25.92
N LEU A 32 11.22 14.89 -25.93
CA LEU A 32 12.61 14.53 -26.25
C LEU A 32 13.23 13.58 -25.21
N THR A 33 12.96 13.83 -23.93
CA THR A 33 13.46 12.98 -22.83
C THR A 33 12.83 11.59 -22.83
N ARG A 34 11.52 11.49 -23.13
CA ARG A 34 10.84 10.19 -23.29
C ARG A 34 11.40 9.41 -24.48
N LEU A 35 11.60 10.07 -25.63
CA LEU A 35 12.18 9.45 -26.82
C LEU A 35 13.59 8.90 -26.56
N ARG A 36 14.41 9.67 -25.82
CA ARG A 36 15.72 9.22 -25.33
C ARG A 36 15.62 7.98 -24.45
N GLN A 37 14.69 7.96 -23.48
CA GLN A 37 14.48 6.79 -22.61
C GLN A 37 14.05 5.55 -23.42
N THR A 38 13.16 5.71 -24.40
CA THR A 38 12.75 4.62 -25.28
C THR A 38 13.92 4.05 -26.10
N LEU A 39 14.82 4.90 -26.61
CA LEU A 39 16.02 4.46 -27.32
C LEU A 39 17.06 3.78 -26.42
N ILE A 40 17.18 4.20 -25.15
CA ILE A 40 18.06 3.55 -24.14
C ILE A 40 17.53 2.16 -23.75
N GLN A 41 16.21 2.03 -23.61
CA GLN A 41 15.58 0.76 -23.27
C GLN A 41 15.54 -0.21 -24.47
N SER A 42 15.72 0.31 -25.68
CA SER A 42 15.78 -0.49 -26.90
C SER A 42 17.19 -1.07 -27.09
N ASN A 43 17.29 -2.37 -27.39
CA ASN A 43 18.59 -3.01 -27.65
C ASN A 43 19.09 -2.63 -29.06
N LEU A 44 19.75 -1.46 -29.18
CA LEU A 44 20.22 -0.91 -30.45
C LEU A 44 21.39 -1.74 -31.04
N PRO A 45 21.31 -2.20 -32.30
CA PRO A 45 22.43 -2.82 -33.01
C PRO A 45 23.66 -1.89 -33.08
N GLY A 46 24.87 -2.45 -33.10
CA GLY A 46 26.14 -1.73 -33.00
C GLY A 46 26.26 -0.41 -33.78
N PRO A 47 25.92 -0.35 -35.08
CA PRO A 47 25.96 0.89 -35.87
C PRO A 47 25.00 1.97 -35.35
N LEU A 48 23.78 1.58 -34.97
CA LEU A 48 22.76 2.49 -34.42
C LEU A 48 23.11 2.92 -33.00
N ALA A 49 23.75 2.06 -32.20
CA ALA A 49 24.23 2.40 -30.86
C ALA A 49 25.40 3.40 -30.88
N LYS A 50 26.23 3.40 -31.93
CA LYS A 50 27.26 4.43 -32.13
C LYS A 50 26.61 5.77 -32.49
N LYS A 51 25.72 5.78 -33.49
CA LYS A 51 24.99 6.98 -33.91
C LYS A 51 24.18 7.60 -32.77
N PHE A 52 23.52 6.77 -31.96
CA PHE A 52 22.82 7.21 -30.75
C PHE A 52 23.73 7.89 -29.74
N ARG A 53 24.94 7.35 -29.48
CA ARG A 53 25.90 7.97 -28.56
C ARG A 53 26.37 9.34 -29.03
N ASP A 54 26.58 9.51 -30.34
CA ASP A 54 26.98 10.79 -30.93
C ASP A 54 25.87 11.84 -30.83
N ILE A 55 24.61 11.44 -31.08
CA ILE A 55 23.43 12.31 -30.89
C ILE A 55 23.22 12.62 -29.39
N ASP A 56 23.40 11.64 -28.50
CA ASP A 56 23.21 11.81 -27.06
C ASP A 56 24.27 12.74 -26.43
N ALA A 57 25.49 12.74 -26.97
CA ALA A 57 26.52 13.69 -26.58
C ALA A 57 26.13 15.14 -26.94
N ARG A 58 25.60 15.35 -28.16
CA ARG A 58 25.08 16.66 -28.60
C ARG A 58 23.93 17.15 -27.73
N PHE A 59 22.99 16.27 -27.40
CA PHE A 59 21.89 16.55 -26.47
C PHE A 59 22.39 16.96 -25.08
N LYS A 60 23.36 16.24 -24.51
CA LYS A 60 23.93 16.55 -23.18
C LYS A 60 24.65 17.90 -23.16
N ALA A 61 25.36 18.24 -24.23
CA ALA A 61 26.09 19.50 -24.34
C ALA A 61 25.15 20.73 -24.43
N HIS A 62 23.96 20.57 -25.01
CA HIS A 62 23.01 21.67 -25.24
C HIS A 62 21.79 21.63 -24.28
N ARG A 63 21.84 20.76 -23.26
CA ARG A 63 20.76 20.66 -22.27
C ARG A 63 20.82 21.86 -21.32
N PRO A 64 19.70 22.60 -21.13
CA PRO A 64 19.62 23.63 -20.11
C PRO A 64 19.90 23.02 -18.73
N GLY A 65 20.94 23.52 -18.05
CA GLY A 65 21.33 23.07 -16.71
C GLY A 65 22.39 21.96 -16.63
N TYR A 66 22.99 21.53 -17.75
CA TYR A 66 24.12 20.58 -17.73
C TYR A 66 25.43 21.27 -18.14
N LYS A 67 26.20 21.79 -17.16
CA LYS A 67 27.57 22.27 -17.38
C LYS A 67 28.54 21.10 -17.22
N THR A 68 29.09 20.62 -18.32
CA THR A 68 30.32 19.80 -18.32
C THR A 68 31.35 20.47 -19.22
N ALA A 69 32.28 21.20 -18.62
CA ALA A 69 33.69 21.24 -18.99
C ALA A 69 34.42 22.23 -18.07
N VAL A 70 35.53 21.75 -17.51
CA VAL A 70 36.63 22.56 -17.02
C VAL A 70 37.22 23.26 -18.25
N ASP A 71 37.30 24.59 -18.24
CA ASP A 71 38.10 25.35 -19.21
C ASP A 71 38.84 26.45 -18.46
N GLU A 72 40.17 26.36 -18.48
CA GLU A 72 41.08 27.42 -18.07
C GLU A 72 41.05 28.53 -19.12
N GLY A 73 40.89 29.78 -18.69
CA GLY A 73 41.31 30.94 -19.48
C GLY A 73 40.24 31.96 -19.83
N SER A 74 40.41 33.13 -19.23
CA SER A 74 39.94 34.46 -19.65
C SER A 74 38.54 34.90 -19.20
N ALA A 75 38.56 35.71 -18.13
CA ALA A 75 37.45 36.53 -17.70
C ALA A 75 37.00 37.49 -18.82
N PRO A 76 35.69 37.76 -18.88
CA PRO A 76 35.26 39.15 -18.85
C PRO A 76 34.45 39.43 -17.59
N ASP A 77 34.81 40.54 -16.98
CA ASP A 77 34.16 41.22 -15.87
C ASP A 77 32.68 41.49 -16.18
N LEU A 78 31.79 40.73 -15.56
CA LEU A 78 30.38 41.08 -15.40
C LEU A 78 30.12 41.06 -13.90
N GLY A 79 29.99 42.27 -13.37
CA GLY A 79 29.77 42.54 -11.95
C GLY A 79 28.75 41.61 -11.33
N THR A 80 29.23 40.85 -10.34
CA THR A 80 28.55 40.56 -9.09
C THR A 80 27.02 40.60 -9.14
N ILE A 81 26.40 39.66 -9.87
CA ILE A 81 25.12 39.12 -9.38
C ILE A 81 25.52 38.02 -8.40
N LEU A 82 25.81 38.46 -7.16
CA LEU A 82 25.61 37.62 -6.01
C LEU A 82 24.11 37.27 -6.02
N VAL A 83 23.76 36.14 -6.61
CA VAL A 83 22.65 35.38 -6.05
C VAL A 83 23.20 34.86 -4.73
N GLU A 84 23.09 35.70 -3.69
CA GLU A 84 22.89 35.17 -2.36
C GLU A 84 21.67 34.27 -2.50
N GLU A 85 21.91 32.96 -2.68
CA GLU A 85 21.00 31.98 -2.12
C GLU A 85 21.09 32.21 -0.61
N ASP A 86 20.35 33.20 -0.14
CA ASP A 86 19.77 33.18 1.20
C ASP A 86 19.01 31.85 1.26
N SER A 87 19.68 30.78 1.66
CA SER A 87 19.02 29.69 2.34
C SER A 87 18.41 30.34 3.56
N PRO A 88 17.08 30.61 3.60
CA PRO A 88 16.49 31.20 4.78
C PRO A 88 16.85 30.27 5.93
N ALA A 89 17.42 30.81 7.01
CA ALA A 89 17.77 30.05 8.19
C ALA A 89 16.61 29.08 8.49
N ALA A 90 16.90 27.77 8.45
CA ALA A 90 15.86 26.75 8.50
C ALA A 90 14.98 27.01 9.74
N SER A 91 13.71 27.37 9.51
CA SER A 91 12.77 27.55 10.62
C SER A 91 12.72 26.25 11.40
N PRO A 92 12.85 26.27 12.75
CA PRO A 92 12.82 25.05 13.55
C PRO A 92 11.52 24.26 13.33
N GLU A 93 10.41 24.96 13.02
CA GLU A 93 9.13 24.32 12.71
C GLU A 93 9.10 23.67 11.33
N ARG A 94 9.83 24.23 10.35
CA ARG A 94 9.99 23.59 9.05
C ARG A 94 10.79 22.30 9.17
N GLU A 95 11.90 22.32 9.90
CA GLU A 95 12.69 21.13 10.18
C GLU A 95 11.88 20.08 10.94
N ALA A 96 11.11 20.51 11.96
CA ALA A 96 10.22 19.63 12.71
C ALA A 96 9.16 18.97 11.81
N LEU A 97 8.56 19.70 10.88
CA LEU A 97 7.61 19.14 9.91
C LEU A 97 8.30 18.13 8.98
N GLU A 98 9.46 18.46 8.42
CA GLU A 98 10.23 17.52 7.58
C GLU A 98 10.57 16.22 8.33
N LYS A 99 10.96 16.34 9.60
CA LYS A 99 11.28 15.19 10.47
C LYS A 99 10.05 14.41 10.90
N LEU A 100 8.92 15.06 11.14
CA LEU A 100 7.64 14.38 11.37
C LEU A 100 7.20 13.62 10.13
N ALA A 101 7.33 14.18 8.92
CA ALA A 101 7.02 13.47 7.68
C ALA A 101 7.90 12.21 7.53
N GLU A 102 9.19 12.33 7.86
CA GLU A 102 10.11 11.20 7.88
C GLU A 102 9.68 10.12 8.89
N ALA A 103 9.34 10.51 10.12
CA ALA A 103 8.87 9.58 11.15
C ALA A 103 7.53 8.90 10.77
N VAL A 104 6.60 9.65 10.17
CA VAL A 104 5.33 9.12 9.63
C VAL A 104 5.60 8.08 8.55
N TYR A 105 6.54 8.35 7.65
CA TYR A 105 6.93 7.39 6.61
C TYR A 105 7.43 6.08 7.23
N TRP A 106 8.38 6.15 8.17
CA TRP A 106 8.95 4.96 8.80
C TRP A 106 7.91 4.15 9.59
N SER A 107 7.00 4.83 10.30
CA SER A 107 5.92 4.17 11.04
C SER A 107 4.93 3.45 10.11
N ARG A 108 4.56 4.06 8.97
CA ARG A 108 3.70 3.40 7.96
C ARG A 108 4.40 2.20 7.33
N LEU A 109 5.66 2.39 6.92
CA LEU A 109 6.45 1.31 6.33
C LEU A 109 6.55 0.11 7.28
N GLU A 110 6.74 0.33 8.58
CA GLU A 110 6.82 -0.75 9.56
C GLU A 110 5.56 -1.63 9.58
N ARG A 111 4.37 -1.02 9.46
CA ARG A 111 3.10 -1.74 9.40
C ARG A 111 2.94 -2.53 8.11
N ASP A 112 3.31 -1.94 6.98
CA ASP A 112 3.26 -2.59 5.67
C ASP A 112 4.23 -3.77 5.61
N LEU A 113 5.46 -3.60 6.10
CA LEU A 113 6.46 -4.66 6.14
C LEU A 113 6.09 -5.79 7.09
N LEU A 114 5.26 -5.57 8.11
CA LEU A 114 4.75 -6.68 8.92
C LEU A 114 3.84 -7.62 8.10
N ARG A 115 3.04 -7.07 7.19
CA ARG A 115 2.22 -7.86 6.26
C ARG A 115 3.10 -8.60 5.26
N THR A 116 4.09 -7.91 4.69
CA THR A 116 5.06 -8.52 3.76
C THR A 116 5.88 -9.62 4.43
N ALA A 117 6.33 -9.40 5.67
CA ALA A 117 7.08 -10.38 6.44
C ALA A 117 6.29 -11.68 6.64
N LYS A 118 4.99 -11.59 6.96
CA LYS A 118 4.10 -12.77 7.02
C LYS A 118 4.05 -13.51 5.69
N SER A 119 3.97 -12.81 4.57
CA SER A 119 4.00 -13.42 3.24
C SER A 119 5.32 -14.15 2.98
N PHE A 120 6.47 -13.50 3.25
CA PHE A 120 7.80 -14.08 3.02
C PHE A 120 8.18 -15.18 4.02
N ASN A 121 7.45 -15.30 5.13
CA ASN A 121 7.65 -16.37 6.10
C ASN A 121 7.16 -17.74 5.58
N HIS A 122 6.37 -17.78 4.50
CA HIS A 122 5.89 -19.04 3.91
C HIS A 122 6.99 -19.79 3.13
N GLY A 123 6.88 -21.12 3.08
CA GLY A 123 7.77 -21.97 2.29
C GLY A 123 9.22 -21.99 2.79
N LYS A 124 10.19 -21.85 1.87
CA LYS A 124 11.63 -21.90 2.19
C LYS A 124 12.24 -20.55 2.60
N ARG A 125 11.42 -19.50 2.72
CA ARG A 125 11.81 -18.17 3.24
C ARG A 125 12.99 -17.54 2.48
N ASP A 126 13.00 -17.72 1.15
CA ASP A 126 14.15 -17.39 0.32
C ASP A 126 14.47 -15.87 0.35
N GLU A 127 13.45 -15.00 0.40
CA GLU A 127 13.60 -13.54 0.52
C GLU A 127 14.20 -13.12 1.86
N LEU A 128 13.76 -13.73 2.96
CA LEU A 128 14.27 -13.41 4.29
C LEU A 128 15.72 -13.88 4.45
N ARG A 129 16.03 -15.09 3.97
CA ARG A 129 17.40 -15.63 3.97
C ARG A 129 18.33 -14.78 3.11
N MET A 130 17.85 -14.30 1.96
CA MET A 130 18.61 -13.39 1.11
C MET A 130 18.79 -12.02 1.76
N THR A 131 17.75 -11.47 2.40
CA THR A 131 17.82 -10.20 3.14
C THR A 131 18.88 -10.25 4.24
N TYR A 132 18.90 -11.34 5.02
CA TYR A 132 19.93 -11.58 6.03
C TYR A 132 21.34 -11.55 5.41
N ALA A 133 21.54 -12.31 4.32
CA ALA A 133 22.83 -12.37 3.64
C ALA A 133 23.26 -11.00 3.09
N ILE A 134 22.33 -10.21 2.54
CA ILE A 134 22.61 -8.84 2.08
C ILE A 134 23.08 -7.98 3.25
N LEU A 135 22.33 -7.93 4.36
CA LEU A 135 22.64 -7.09 5.51
C LEU A 135 24.00 -7.43 6.12
N GLN A 136 24.24 -8.71 6.40
CA GLN A 136 25.50 -9.15 7.03
C GLN A 136 26.72 -8.90 6.15
N ASN A 137 26.61 -9.16 4.85
CA ASN A 137 27.72 -8.88 3.93
C ASN A 137 27.90 -7.38 3.69
N LEU A 138 26.83 -6.59 3.66
CA LEU A 138 26.92 -5.13 3.51
C LEU A 138 27.58 -4.51 4.74
N GLU A 139 27.20 -4.93 5.95
CA GLU A 139 27.83 -4.49 7.19
C GLU A 139 29.32 -4.84 7.20
N ALA A 140 29.67 -6.09 6.90
CA ALA A 140 31.06 -6.54 6.84
C ALA A 140 31.87 -5.75 5.80
N TYR A 141 31.31 -5.55 4.61
CA TYR A 141 31.98 -4.85 3.52
C TYR A 141 32.10 -3.34 3.77
N SER A 142 31.13 -2.73 4.46
CA SER A 142 31.14 -1.31 4.83
C SER A 142 32.31 -0.93 5.76
N LYS A 143 32.84 -1.90 6.51
CA LYS A 143 34.01 -1.73 7.37
C LYS A 143 35.33 -1.69 6.58
N SER A 144 35.31 -2.04 5.29
CA SER A 144 36.49 -2.01 4.45
C SER A 144 36.79 -0.56 3.99
N PRO A 145 38.07 -0.13 3.96
CA PRO A 145 38.43 1.22 3.53
C PRO A 145 38.13 1.50 2.06
N GLN A 146 37.83 0.47 1.28
CA GLN A 146 37.62 0.52 -0.16
C GLN A 146 36.13 0.59 -0.53
N PHE A 147 35.23 0.43 0.45
CA PHE A 147 33.78 0.41 0.27
C PHE A 147 33.25 1.61 -0.53
N ALA A 148 33.63 2.82 -0.12
CA ALA A 148 33.17 4.06 -0.76
C ALA A 148 33.66 4.28 -2.20
N GLN A 149 34.64 3.50 -2.66
CA GLN A 149 35.27 3.67 -3.98
C GLN A 149 35.01 2.50 -4.93
N ASP A 150 34.50 1.38 -4.44
CA ASP A 150 34.29 0.15 -5.22
C ASP A 150 32.82 -0.03 -5.62
N TYR A 151 32.34 0.91 -6.43
CA TYR A 151 30.97 0.92 -6.95
C TYR A 151 30.59 -0.35 -7.74
N ASN A 152 31.58 -0.96 -8.40
CA ASN A 152 31.39 -2.14 -9.24
C ASN A 152 31.56 -3.46 -8.49
N LEU A 153 31.81 -3.41 -7.17
CA LEU A 153 31.98 -4.60 -6.32
C LEU A 153 33.11 -5.52 -6.78
N SER A 154 34.15 -4.93 -7.37
CA SER A 154 35.29 -5.66 -7.94
C SER A 154 36.17 -6.31 -6.87
N ARG A 155 36.16 -5.74 -5.66
CA ARG A 155 36.94 -6.16 -4.49
C ARG A 155 36.05 -6.76 -3.40
N PHE A 156 34.76 -6.92 -3.66
CA PHE A 156 33.85 -7.59 -2.75
C PHE A 156 34.26 -9.06 -2.58
N VAL A 157 34.34 -9.48 -1.31
CA VAL A 157 34.56 -10.87 -0.90
C VAL A 157 33.43 -11.27 0.03
N LEU A 158 32.87 -12.45 -0.21
CA LEU A 158 31.80 -13.01 0.62
C LEU A 158 32.31 -13.25 2.04
N ALA A 159 31.66 -12.62 3.03
CA ALA A 159 31.93 -12.83 4.44
C ALA A 159 30.95 -13.84 5.07
N HIS A 160 29.68 -13.77 4.67
CA HIS A 160 28.61 -14.57 5.24
C HIS A 160 27.82 -15.31 4.15
N PRO A 161 27.71 -16.64 4.19
CA PRO A 161 26.89 -17.38 3.24
C PRO A 161 25.39 -17.18 3.53
N ILE A 162 24.55 -17.51 2.55
CA ILE A 162 23.11 -17.52 2.72
C ILE A 162 22.75 -18.63 3.72
N PRO A 163 22.03 -18.32 4.82
CA PRO A 163 21.71 -19.29 5.87
C PRO A 163 20.85 -20.42 5.32
N SER A 164 20.92 -21.62 5.90
CA SER A 164 20.00 -22.70 5.56
C SER A 164 18.61 -22.43 6.15
N VAL A 165 17.58 -23.12 5.64
CA VAL A 165 16.19 -22.98 6.15
C VAL A 165 16.10 -23.30 7.64
N SER A 166 16.93 -24.24 8.11
CA SER A 166 16.94 -24.75 9.48
C SER A 166 18.02 -24.10 10.36
N ASP A 167 18.61 -22.97 9.96
CA ASP A 167 19.63 -22.29 10.77
C ASP A 167 18.97 -21.68 12.02
N PRO A 168 19.22 -22.22 13.22
CA PRO A 168 18.54 -21.77 14.43
C PRO A 168 18.98 -20.37 14.85
N ARG A 169 20.09 -19.84 14.31
CA ARG A 169 20.66 -18.55 14.74
C ARG A 169 19.91 -17.34 14.17
N VAL A 170 19.13 -17.55 13.11
CA VAL A 170 18.51 -16.44 12.36
C VAL A 170 17.02 -16.25 12.72
N HIS A 171 16.39 -17.24 13.38
CA HIS A 171 14.99 -17.18 13.86
C HIS A 171 13.98 -16.58 12.86
N LEU A 172 14.14 -16.85 11.56
CA LEU A 172 13.32 -16.27 10.48
C LEU A 172 11.85 -16.72 10.48
N GLU A 173 11.48 -17.62 11.39
CA GLU A 173 10.10 -18.09 11.59
C GLU A 173 9.28 -17.08 12.39
N ASP A 174 9.92 -16.21 13.17
CA ASP A 174 9.24 -15.14 13.88
C ASP A 174 8.92 -13.97 12.93
N PRO A 175 7.64 -13.65 12.68
CA PRO A 175 7.26 -12.52 11.82
C PRO A 175 7.78 -11.16 12.32
N VAL A 176 8.02 -11.00 13.63
CA VAL A 176 8.58 -9.78 14.20
C VAL A 176 10.06 -9.63 13.82
N VAL A 177 10.83 -10.72 13.93
CA VAL A 177 12.24 -10.75 13.48
C VAL A 177 12.32 -10.50 11.98
N ALA A 178 11.49 -11.17 11.19
CA ALA A 178 11.42 -10.97 9.74
C ALA A 178 11.10 -9.51 9.35
N LYS A 179 10.11 -8.90 10.01
CA LYS A 179 9.75 -7.48 9.83
C LYS A 179 10.91 -6.56 10.20
N ASN A 180 11.55 -6.76 11.34
CA ASN A 180 12.68 -5.94 11.79
C ASN A 180 13.85 -6.01 10.81
N MET A 181 14.15 -7.19 10.29
CA MET A 181 15.20 -7.39 9.30
C MET A 181 14.88 -6.70 7.97
N LEU A 182 13.63 -6.74 7.50
CA LEU A 182 13.21 -5.97 6.33
C LEU A 182 13.33 -4.45 6.61
N MET A 183 12.91 -3.98 7.79
CA MET A 183 13.06 -2.57 8.18
C MET A 183 14.52 -2.13 8.18
N GLU A 184 15.43 -2.99 8.64
CA GLU A 184 16.87 -2.72 8.60
C GLU A 184 17.40 -2.63 7.16
N LEU A 185 16.97 -3.51 6.26
CA LEU A 185 17.30 -3.42 4.83
C LEU A 185 16.87 -2.07 4.25
N PHE A 186 15.66 -1.60 4.56
CA PHE A 186 15.17 -0.30 4.09
C PHE A 186 15.97 0.87 4.67
N ARG A 187 16.35 0.82 5.95
CA ARG A 187 17.20 1.85 6.58
C ARG A 187 18.59 1.89 5.96
N GLU A 188 19.20 0.74 5.76
CA GLU A 188 20.50 0.64 5.10
C GLU A 188 20.45 1.13 3.66
N ALA A 189 19.41 0.74 2.90
CA ALA A 189 19.19 1.23 1.55
C ALA A 189 19.04 2.76 1.52
N PHE A 190 18.24 3.32 2.43
CA PHE A 190 18.03 4.76 2.53
C PHE A 190 19.35 5.53 2.78
N ALA A 191 20.18 5.02 3.69
CA ALA A 191 21.47 5.63 4.05
C ALA A 191 22.58 5.41 2.99
N LEU A 192 22.43 4.42 2.11
CA LEU A 192 23.49 3.94 1.22
C LEU A 192 24.04 5.01 0.28
N SER A 193 23.15 5.80 -0.33
CA SER A 193 23.51 6.93 -1.21
C SER A 193 24.54 7.88 -0.57
N GLY A 194 24.37 8.18 0.73
CA GLY A 194 25.32 9.02 1.48
C GLY A 194 26.62 8.30 1.80
N LYS A 195 26.55 7.03 2.23
CA LYS A 195 27.74 6.22 2.59
C LYS A 195 28.67 5.99 1.39
N LEU A 196 28.10 5.78 0.19
CA LEU A 196 28.83 5.47 -1.04
C LEU A 196 28.97 6.66 -2.01
N LYS A 197 28.45 7.84 -1.64
CA LYS A 197 28.39 9.04 -2.50
C LYS A 197 27.79 8.74 -3.89
N LEU A 198 26.72 7.94 -3.90
CA LEU A 198 26.02 7.55 -5.12
C LEU A 198 24.85 8.50 -5.39
N PRO A 199 24.49 8.73 -6.66
CA PRO A 199 23.19 9.29 -7.00
C PRO A 199 22.09 8.50 -6.28
N PRO A 200 21.11 9.14 -5.63
CA PRO A 200 20.04 8.44 -4.92
C PRO A 200 19.31 7.39 -5.79
N GLU A 201 19.17 7.65 -7.09
CA GLU A 201 18.54 6.76 -8.09
C GLU A 201 19.30 5.43 -8.26
N GLU A 202 20.61 5.40 -7.97
CA GLU A 202 21.45 4.20 -8.08
C GLU A 202 21.39 3.32 -6.83
N THR A 203 20.65 3.72 -5.79
CA THR A 203 20.52 2.95 -4.53
C THR A 203 19.98 1.54 -4.79
N VAL A 204 18.83 1.41 -5.44
CA VAL A 204 18.20 0.11 -5.69
C VAL A 204 18.98 -0.71 -6.73
N PRO A 205 19.45 -0.14 -7.86
CA PRO A 205 20.35 -0.83 -8.78
C PRO A 205 21.61 -1.38 -8.10
N TYR A 206 22.23 -0.61 -7.20
CA TYR A 206 23.40 -1.07 -6.46
C TYR A 206 23.06 -2.27 -5.56
N ILE A 207 21.97 -2.20 -4.77
CA ILE A 207 21.56 -3.31 -3.90
C ILE A 207 21.27 -4.57 -4.72
N ARG A 208 20.62 -4.45 -5.87
CA ARG A 208 20.39 -5.57 -6.79
C ARG A 208 21.72 -6.20 -7.24
N ARG A 209 22.69 -5.39 -7.67
CA ARG A 209 24.03 -5.89 -8.08
C ARG A 209 24.76 -6.54 -6.91
N PHE A 210 24.69 -5.94 -5.72
CA PHE A 210 25.29 -6.48 -4.50
C PHE A 210 24.70 -7.83 -4.13
N ALA A 211 23.38 -7.96 -4.14
CA ALA A 211 22.69 -9.21 -3.86
C ALA A 211 23.06 -10.31 -4.86
N ARG A 212 23.16 -9.98 -6.16
CA ARG A 212 23.63 -10.93 -7.19
C ARG A 212 25.07 -11.35 -6.94
N ARG A 213 25.95 -10.40 -6.60
CA ARG A 213 27.35 -10.70 -6.28
C ARG A 213 27.50 -11.62 -5.07
N VAL A 214 26.67 -11.45 -4.03
CA VAL A 214 26.58 -12.37 -2.88
C VAL A 214 26.19 -13.78 -3.34
N LEU A 215 25.16 -13.91 -4.19
CA LEU A 215 24.69 -15.20 -4.68
C LEU A 215 25.71 -15.92 -5.58
N GLU A 216 26.41 -15.16 -6.43
CA GLU A 216 27.41 -15.67 -7.39
C GLU A 216 28.74 -16.03 -6.73
N SER A 217 29.02 -15.54 -5.52
CA SER A 217 30.27 -15.81 -4.82
C SER A 217 30.42 -17.28 -4.44
N GLU A 218 31.66 -17.79 -4.51
CA GLU A 218 31.97 -19.15 -4.06
C GLU A 218 31.63 -19.33 -2.58
N GLY A 219 30.98 -20.44 -2.24
CA GLY A 219 30.53 -20.73 -0.87
C GLY A 219 29.26 -20.00 -0.43
N SER A 220 28.58 -19.26 -1.31
CA SER A 220 27.32 -18.54 -0.99
C SER A 220 26.21 -19.47 -0.50
N LEU A 221 26.11 -20.66 -1.09
CA LEU A 221 25.20 -21.72 -0.69
C LEU A 221 25.98 -22.79 0.09
N ARG A 222 25.62 -23.01 1.36
CA ARG A 222 26.26 -24.05 2.17
C ARG A 222 25.84 -25.43 1.67
N THR A 223 26.81 -26.24 1.26
CA THR A 223 26.63 -27.69 1.06
C THR A 223 27.57 -28.47 1.95
N SER A 224 26.99 -29.33 2.79
CA SER A 224 27.76 -30.31 3.55
C SER A 224 27.94 -31.55 2.69
N ILE A 225 29.00 -31.61 1.88
CA ILE A 225 29.39 -32.87 1.25
C ILE A 225 29.97 -33.78 2.34
N ARG A 226 29.29 -34.90 2.63
CA ARG A 226 29.80 -35.93 3.53
C ARG A 226 30.44 -37.03 2.67
N GLY A 227 31.76 -37.20 2.77
CA GLY A 227 32.48 -38.30 2.15
C GLY A 227 33.79 -37.90 1.45
N PRO A 228 34.55 -38.89 0.96
CA PRO A 228 35.75 -38.64 0.16
C PRO A 228 35.40 -37.94 -1.16
N SER A 229 36.25 -37.00 -1.60
CA SER A 229 36.06 -36.30 -2.88
C SER A 229 36.19 -37.25 -4.07
N LEU A 230 35.59 -36.90 -5.22
CA LEU A 230 35.76 -37.67 -6.46
C LEU A 230 37.23 -37.86 -6.82
N GLU A 231 38.07 -36.86 -6.60
CA GLU A 231 39.51 -36.95 -6.86
C GLU A 231 40.18 -37.99 -5.95
N THR A 232 39.83 -38.03 -4.67
CA THR A 232 40.37 -39.05 -3.75
C THR A 232 39.90 -40.45 -4.13
N LEU A 233 38.64 -40.62 -4.55
CA LEU A 233 38.12 -41.92 -5.02
C LEU A 233 38.76 -42.36 -6.35
N ARG A 234 39.00 -41.43 -7.28
CA ARG A 234 39.73 -41.71 -8.53
C ARG A 234 41.17 -42.13 -8.27
N ARG A 235 41.89 -41.42 -7.39
CA ARG A 235 43.25 -41.81 -7.00
C ARG A 235 43.29 -43.17 -6.33
N ALA A 236 42.36 -43.46 -5.42
CA ALA A 236 42.26 -44.75 -4.77
C ALA A 236 42.00 -45.90 -5.77
N LEU A 237 41.19 -45.64 -6.81
CA LEU A 237 40.91 -46.60 -7.87
C LEU A 237 42.12 -46.82 -8.80
N GLU A 238 42.87 -45.76 -9.14
CA GLU A 238 44.12 -45.88 -9.90
C GLU A 238 45.20 -46.66 -9.12
N GLU A 239 45.31 -46.43 -7.81
CA GLU A 239 46.23 -47.16 -6.93
C GLU A 239 45.82 -48.63 -6.80
N ALA A 240 44.52 -48.91 -6.70
CA ALA A 240 43.98 -50.28 -6.68
C ALA A 240 44.34 -51.07 -7.94
N HIS A 241 44.29 -50.43 -9.11
CA HIS A 241 44.72 -51.03 -10.37
C HIS A 241 46.24 -51.27 -10.42
N ARG A 242 47.05 -50.32 -9.93
CA ARG A 242 48.52 -50.50 -9.90
C ARG A 242 48.96 -51.61 -8.96
N GLN A 243 48.23 -51.84 -7.87
CA GLN A 243 48.55 -52.84 -6.86
C GLN A 243 47.95 -54.23 -7.14
N ASN A 244 47.24 -54.42 -8.27
CA ASN A 244 46.54 -55.66 -8.62
C ASN A 244 45.64 -56.20 -7.48
N LEU A 245 44.85 -55.31 -6.85
CA LEU A 245 43.87 -55.70 -5.84
C LEU A 245 42.82 -56.67 -6.41
N SER A 246 42.07 -57.32 -5.54
CA SER A 246 41.06 -58.29 -5.96
C SER A 246 39.96 -57.63 -6.80
N ILE A 247 39.40 -58.36 -7.75
CA ILE A 247 38.32 -57.88 -8.64
C ILE A 247 37.13 -57.35 -7.83
N GLY A 248 36.87 -57.93 -6.65
CA GLY A 248 35.80 -57.46 -5.75
C GLY A 248 36.07 -56.09 -5.13
N GLU A 249 37.32 -55.79 -4.76
CA GLU A 249 37.71 -54.50 -4.16
C GLU A 249 37.70 -53.38 -5.19
N ILE A 250 38.17 -53.65 -6.41
CA ILE A 250 38.12 -52.70 -7.54
C ILE A 250 36.65 -52.36 -7.85
N ARG A 251 35.79 -53.36 -7.97
CA ARG A 251 34.35 -53.17 -8.22
C ARG A 251 33.66 -52.36 -7.11
N ALA A 252 34.01 -52.59 -5.85
CA ALA A 252 33.48 -51.82 -4.73
C ALA A 252 33.91 -50.34 -4.77
N LEU A 253 35.14 -50.05 -5.21
CA LEU A 253 35.61 -48.67 -5.42
C LEU A 253 34.92 -48.01 -6.62
N GLU A 254 34.69 -48.73 -7.71
CA GLU A 254 33.92 -48.27 -8.87
C GLU A 254 32.48 -47.89 -8.47
N GLU A 255 31.81 -48.76 -7.71
CA GLU A 255 30.44 -48.50 -7.22
C GLU A 255 30.40 -47.27 -6.30
N ARG A 256 31.39 -47.08 -5.41
CA ARG A 256 31.52 -45.88 -4.58
C ARG A 256 31.76 -44.62 -5.40
N LEU A 257 32.60 -44.69 -6.44
CA LEU A 257 32.87 -43.57 -7.34
C LEU A 257 31.61 -43.19 -8.13
N GLN A 258 30.86 -44.17 -8.65
CA GLN A 258 29.60 -43.93 -9.34
C GLN A 258 28.55 -43.31 -8.41
N ALA A 259 28.43 -43.80 -7.18
CA ALA A 259 27.51 -43.26 -6.18
C ALA A 259 27.87 -41.80 -5.81
N ALA A 260 29.16 -41.51 -5.57
CA ALA A 260 29.63 -40.16 -5.31
C ALA A 260 29.38 -39.21 -6.50
N ALA A 261 29.60 -39.67 -7.73
CA ALA A 261 29.35 -38.86 -8.93
C ALA A 261 27.85 -38.65 -9.22
N ALA A 262 26.99 -39.60 -8.83
CA ALA A 262 25.54 -39.41 -8.89
C ALA A 262 25.06 -38.38 -7.85
N GLU A 263 25.60 -38.44 -6.63
CA GLU A 263 25.28 -37.49 -5.57
C GLU A 263 25.78 -36.08 -5.90
N GLU A 264 26.98 -35.92 -6.45
CA GLU A 264 27.49 -34.61 -6.89
C GLU A 264 26.61 -33.99 -7.99
N ARG A 265 26.17 -34.79 -8.98
CA ARG A 265 25.22 -34.33 -10.00
C ARG A 265 23.88 -33.90 -9.40
N ARG A 266 23.33 -34.68 -8.46
CA ARG A 266 22.09 -34.34 -7.76
C ARG A 266 22.26 -33.03 -6.98
N MET A 267 23.36 -32.86 -6.27
CA MET A 267 23.67 -31.65 -5.51
C MET A 267 23.84 -30.44 -6.42
N SER A 268 24.50 -30.59 -7.57
CA SER A 268 24.62 -29.52 -8.57
C SER A 268 23.25 -29.06 -9.08
N LEU A 269 22.33 -29.99 -9.37
CA LEU A 269 20.97 -29.65 -9.78
C LEU A 269 20.18 -28.92 -8.68
N VAL A 270 20.33 -29.35 -7.42
CA VAL A 270 19.71 -28.66 -6.27
C VAL A 270 20.30 -27.25 -6.10
N MET A 271 21.62 -27.09 -6.25
CA MET A 271 22.26 -25.76 -6.19
C MET A 271 21.76 -24.84 -7.32
N GLU A 272 21.55 -25.38 -8.52
CA GLU A 272 21.04 -24.60 -9.65
C GLU A 272 19.59 -24.15 -9.41
N ASP A 273 18.73 -25.04 -8.89
CA ASP A 273 17.38 -24.68 -8.44
C ASP A 273 17.42 -23.61 -7.34
N ASP A 274 18.25 -23.80 -6.30
CA ASP A 274 18.44 -22.82 -5.23
C ASP A 274 18.89 -21.46 -5.76
N ARG A 275 19.84 -21.43 -6.70
CA ARG A 275 20.26 -20.19 -7.37
C ARG A 275 19.11 -19.53 -8.14
N GLY A 276 18.30 -20.31 -8.86
CA GLY A 276 17.10 -19.82 -9.53
C GLY A 276 16.11 -19.18 -8.55
N ARG A 277 15.86 -19.85 -7.43
CA ARG A 277 14.95 -19.35 -6.37
C ARG A 277 15.47 -18.08 -5.70
N PHE A 278 16.76 -18.01 -5.39
CA PHE A 278 17.37 -16.80 -4.83
C PHE A 278 17.44 -15.65 -5.83
N SER A 279 17.69 -15.91 -7.11
CA SER A 279 17.62 -14.88 -8.16
C SER A 279 16.21 -14.26 -8.22
N ALA A 280 15.16 -15.10 -8.18
CA ALA A 280 13.79 -14.63 -8.11
C ALA A 280 13.49 -13.85 -6.81
N ALA A 281 14.04 -14.29 -5.67
CA ALA A 281 13.93 -13.57 -4.41
C ALA A 281 14.60 -12.19 -4.46
N ILE A 282 15.77 -12.06 -5.10
CA ILE A 282 16.45 -10.77 -5.33
C ILE A 282 15.54 -9.82 -6.11
N GLU A 283 14.89 -10.29 -7.18
CA GLU A 283 14.00 -9.44 -7.97
C GLU A 283 12.74 -9.02 -7.21
N ARG A 284 12.18 -9.90 -6.37
CA ARG A 284 11.06 -9.56 -5.49
C ARG A 284 11.47 -8.52 -4.43
N LEU A 285 12.62 -8.69 -3.79
CA LEU A 285 13.17 -7.71 -2.85
C LEU A 285 13.48 -6.37 -3.53
N THR A 286 14.03 -6.40 -4.74
CA THR A 286 14.31 -5.18 -5.50
C THR A 286 13.03 -4.43 -5.84
N THR A 287 11.99 -5.15 -6.28
CA THR A 287 10.65 -4.58 -6.53
C THR A 287 10.06 -3.98 -5.26
N LEU A 288 10.21 -4.65 -4.12
CA LEU A 288 9.77 -4.15 -2.82
C LEU A 288 10.49 -2.85 -2.45
N LEU A 289 11.81 -2.80 -2.60
CA LEU A 289 12.61 -1.60 -2.35
C LEU A 289 12.22 -0.44 -3.26
N THR A 290 12.11 -0.67 -4.58
CA THR A 290 11.66 0.35 -5.53
C THR A 290 10.30 0.92 -5.15
N ARG A 291 9.34 0.05 -4.78
CA ARG A 291 7.97 0.46 -4.45
C ARG A 291 7.90 1.36 -3.22
N TYR A 292 8.67 1.04 -2.18
CA TYR A 292 8.50 1.66 -0.86
C TYR A 292 9.56 2.71 -0.53
N LEU A 293 10.75 2.69 -1.14
CA LEU A 293 11.74 3.75 -0.91
C LEU A 293 11.26 5.09 -1.50
N PRO A 294 11.48 6.21 -0.79
CA PRO A 294 11.04 7.51 -1.26
C PRO A 294 11.88 7.98 -2.45
N SER A 295 11.23 8.70 -3.36
CA SER A 295 11.90 9.38 -4.47
C SER A 295 13.02 10.31 -3.95
N PRO A 296 14.22 10.33 -4.58
CA PRO A 296 14.59 9.70 -5.86
C PRO A 296 15.14 8.26 -5.75
N ARG A 297 15.17 7.65 -4.55
CA ARG A 297 15.73 6.30 -4.35
C ARG A 297 14.81 5.19 -4.85
N GLY A 298 13.52 5.46 -4.85
CA GLY A 298 12.47 4.59 -5.38
C GLY A 298 11.31 5.44 -5.91
N GLU A 299 10.12 4.85 -5.88
CA GLU A 299 8.89 5.42 -6.45
C GLU A 299 7.91 5.91 -5.38
N ALA A 300 8.17 5.64 -4.09
CA ALA A 300 7.28 6.10 -3.03
C ALA A 300 7.29 7.62 -2.91
N SER A 301 6.12 8.19 -2.66
CA SER A 301 5.98 9.60 -2.30
C SER A 301 6.13 9.77 -0.80
N TRP A 302 6.73 10.88 -0.37
CA TRP A 302 6.71 11.27 1.04
C TRP A 302 5.26 11.46 1.52
N PRO A 303 4.95 11.08 2.77
CA PRO A 303 3.61 11.25 3.31
C PRO A 303 3.28 12.74 3.38
N HIS A 304 2.11 13.10 2.87
CA HIS A 304 1.61 14.46 3.02
C HIS A 304 1.20 14.68 4.48
N ILE A 305 1.87 15.61 5.14
CA ILE A 305 1.52 16.09 6.48
C ILE A 305 0.92 17.50 6.38
N PRO A 306 -0.04 17.87 7.26
CA PRO A 306 -0.60 19.21 7.27
C PRO A 306 0.51 20.28 7.47
N PRO A 307 0.58 21.33 6.64
CA PRO A 307 1.65 22.34 6.76
C PRO A 307 1.48 23.26 7.98
N LYS A 308 0.31 23.23 8.63
CA LYS A 308 -0.02 24.07 9.78
C LYS A 308 0.05 23.28 11.08
N ILE A 309 0.49 23.94 12.14
CA ILE A 309 0.74 23.41 13.47
C ILE A 309 -0.13 24.17 14.49
N LEU A 310 -0.96 23.43 15.22
CA LEU A 310 -1.69 23.98 16.36
C LEU A 310 -0.72 24.36 17.48
N GLY A 311 -0.77 25.62 17.93
CA GLY A 311 0.16 26.12 18.95
C GLY A 311 1.57 26.45 18.47
N SER A 312 1.73 26.64 17.16
CA SER A 312 2.98 27.14 16.55
C SER A 312 3.47 28.45 17.17
N GLN A 313 4.78 28.64 17.20
CA GLN A 313 5.41 29.91 17.58
C GLN A 313 5.49 30.89 16.40
N SER A 314 5.47 30.38 15.16
CA SER A 314 5.53 31.20 13.95
C SER A 314 4.13 31.48 13.39
N PRO A 315 3.81 32.74 13.05
CA PRO A 315 2.57 33.06 12.33
C PRO A 315 2.44 32.31 10.99
N GLU A 316 3.57 31.96 10.36
CA GLU A 316 3.61 31.24 9.09
C GLU A 316 3.06 29.81 9.21
N TYR A 317 3.40 29.10 10.29
CA TYR A 317 3.00 27.70 10.50
C TYR A 317 1.77 27.58 11.42
N GLY A 318 1.29 28.67 12.04
CA GLY A 318 0.16 28.65 12.96
C GLY A 318 -1.16 28.15 12.39
N LEU A 319 -1.78 27.21 13.10
CA LEU A 319 -3.18 26.80 12.94
C LEU A 319 -4.02 27.45 14.05
N GLN A 320 -5.07 28.19 13.66
CA GLN A 320 -5.95 28.89 14.63
C GLN A 320 -6.98 27.95 15.26
N ALA A 321 -7.55 27.04 14.48
CA ALA A 321 -8.55 26.08 14.92
C ALA A 321 -8.42 24.78 14.14
N VAL A 322 -8.76 23.67 14.78
CA VAL A 322 -8.76 22.34 14.15
C VAL A 322 -9.93 22.26 13.16
N PRO A 323 -9.69 21.96 11.86
CA PRO A 323 -10.77 21.77 10.90
C PRO A 323 -11.65 20.56 11.26
N HIS A 324 -12.96 20.67 11.07
CA HIS A 324 -13.92 19.62 11.43
C HIS A 324 -13.72 18.30 10.66
N ASP A 325 -13.19 18.36 9.44
CA ASP A 325 -12.93 17.24 8.55
C ASP A 325 -11.46 16.76 8.57
N ALA A 326 -10.63 17.34 9.45
CA ALA A 326 -9.22 17.00 9.52
C ALA A 326 -9.01 15.55 9.97
N ARG A 327 -8.35 14.75 9.12
CA ARG A 327 -7.88 13.38 9.45
C ARG A 327 -6.43 13.34 9.95
N ALA A 328 -5.73 14.45 9.84
CA ALA A 328 -4.36 14.59 10.34
C ALA A 328 -4.19 16.00 10.91
N LEU A 329 -3.41 16.11 11.99
CA LEU A 329 -3.15 17.35 12.71
C LEU A 329 -1.71 17.33 13.22
N ASN A 330 -0.99 18.43 12.98
CA ASN A 330 0.27 18.70 13.65
C ASN A 330 0.03 19.68 14.80
N LEU A 331 0.66 19.46 15.94
CA LEU A 331 0.56 20.34 17.09
C LEU A 331 1.88 20.41 17.85
N ARG A 332 2.10 21.54 18.52
CA ARG A 332 3.18 21.68 19.48
C ARG A 332 2.73 21.14 20.84
N LEU A 333 3.60 20.39 21.51
CA LEU A 333 3.35 19.82 22.82
C LEU A 333 3.31 20.92 23.89
N MET A 334 2.10 21.21 24.33
CA MET A 334 1.79 22.08 25.47
C MET A 334 0.44 21.63 26.06
N PRO A 335 0.16 21.90 27.34
CA PRO A 335 -1.13 21.59 27.93
C PRO A 335 -2.28 22.26 27.17
N GLN A 336 -3.16 21.47 26.55
CA GLN A 336 -4.28 21.98 25.77
C GLN A 336 -5.37 20.91 25.58
N ARG A 337 -6.59 21.34 25.27
CA ARG A 337 -7.71 20.45 24.90
C ARG A 337 -8.35 20.93 23.61
N PHE A 338 -8.72 20.01 22.74
CA PHE A 338 -9.36 20.31 21.46
C PHE A 338 -10.16 19.11 20.96
N TYR A 339 -11.11 19.36 20.06
CA TYR A 339 -11.80 18.29 19.35
C TYR A 339 -11.06 17.92 18.07
N PHE A 340 -10.89 16.63 17.84
CA PHE A 340 -10.31 16.07 16.61
C PHE A 340 -11.12 14.83 16.22
N TRP A 341 -11.75 14.88 15.03
CA TRP A 341 -12.56 13.78 14.49
C TRP A 341 -13.61 13.25 15.49
N ASN A 342 -14.37 14.16 16.10
CA ASN A 342 -15.39 13.87 17.13
C ASN A 342 -14.89 13.40 18.50
N HIS A 343 -13.58 13.24 18.70
CA HIS A 343 -13.01 12.92 20.01
C HIS A 343 -12.45 14.16 20.69
N GLU A 344 -12.67 14.29 22.00
CA GLU A 344 -11.96 15.28 22.81
C GLU A 344 -10.55 14.75 23.11
N ILE A 345 -9.55 15.47 22.60
CA ILE A 345 -8.14 15.18 22.84
C ILE A 345 -7.61 16.17 23.88
N GLY A 346 -7.00 15.63 24.93
CA GLY A 346 -6.26 16.39 25.93
C GLY A 346 -4.79 16.08 25.87
N ILE A 347 -3.96 17.12 25.90
CA ILE A 347 -2.52 17.03 26.15
C ILE A 347 -2.30 17.50 27.58
N SER A 348 -1.78 16.62 28.43
CA SER A 348 -1.39 16.91 29.81
C SER A 348 0.14 17.01 29.91
N GLN A 349 0.65 17.71 30.92
CA GLN A 349 2.08 17.79 31.18
C GLN A 349 2.35 17.55 32.67
N ALA A 350 3.24 16.60 32.96
CA ALA A 350 3.74 16.29 34.29
C ALA A 350 5.27 16.43 34.29
N GLY A 351 5.77 17.58 34.76
CA GLY A 351 7.19 17.91 34.66
C GLY A 351 7.65 18.04 33.21
N LYS A 352 8.59 17.17 32.79
CA LYS A 352 9.10 17.12 31.39
C LYS A 352 8.36 16.12 30.50
N LEU A 353 7.41 15.37 31.06
CA LEU A 353 6.69 14.34 30.33
C LEU A 353 5.31 14.87 29.91
N PHE A 354 4.89 14.48 28.71
CA PHE A 354 3.56 14.79 28.18
C PHE A 354 2.69 13.54 28.20
N GLY A 355 1.40 13.72 28.49
CA GLY A 355 0.37 12.70 28.39
C GLY A 355 -0.63 13.05 27.30
N LEU A 356 -1.17 12.02 26.63
CA LEU A 356 -2.29 12.10 25.71
C LEU A 356 -3.50 11.46 26.37
N SER A 357 -4.59 12.21 26.53
CA SER A 357 -5.87 11.70 27.00
C SER A 357 -6.91 11.75 25.87
N VAL A 358 -7.58 10.63 25.60
CA VAL A 358 -8.67 10.53 24.60
C VAL A 358 -9.63 9.42 25.02
N ASP A 359 -10.95 9.68 25.00
CA ASP A 359 -12.01 8.71 25.36
C ASP A 359 -11.77 7.93 26.67
N GLY A 360 -11.24 8.62 27.70
CA GLY A 360 -10.94 8.02 29.00
C GLY A 360 -9.67 7.15 29.03
N GLN A 361 -8.96 7.00 27.91
CA GLN A 361 -7.61 6.43 27.86
C GLN A 361 -6.59 7.55 28.09
N GLU A 362 -5.58 7.31 28.93
CA GLU A 362 -4.43 8.21 29.09
C GLU A 362 -3.13 7.45 28.84
N ARG A 363 -2.26 8.02 27.98
CA ARG A 363 -0.98 7.41 27.63
C ARG A 363 0.14 8.44 27.61
N MET A 364 1.28 8.07 28.19
CA MET A 364 2.48 8.90 28.17
C MET A 364 3.09 8.95 26.76
N ILE A 365 3.55 10.14 26.36
CA ILE A 365 4.18 10.41 25.07
C ILE A 365 5.69 10.60 25.29
N GLU A 366 6.46 9.53 25.16
CA GLU A 366 7.93 9.57 25.25
C GLU A 366 8.57 10.22 24.02
N GLU A 367 9.80 10.70 24.13
CA GLU A 367 10.53 11.23 22.97
C GLU A 367 10.75 10.13 21.92
N GLY A 368 10.45 10.44 20.65
CA GLY A 368 10.48 9.45 19.57
C GLY A 368 9.31 8.44 19.60
N ALA A 369 8.31 8.65 20.46
CA ALA A 369 7.15 7.76 20.53
C ALA A 369 6.40 7.72 19.19
N ALA A 370 6.16 6.50 18.70
CA ALA A 370 5.27 6.20 17.59
C ALA A 370 4.34 5.06 18.01
N PHE A 371 3.07 5.35 18.20
CA PHE A 371 2.10 4.36 18.65
C PHE A 371 0.70 4.62 18.10
N SER A 372 -0.14 3.60 18.19
CA SER A 372 -1.57 3.72 17.95
C SER A 372 -2.35 3.62 19.25
N LEU A 373 -3.47 4.33 19.32
CA LEU A 373 -4.54 4.14 20.29
C LEU A 373 -5.78 3.66 19.57
N THR A 374 -6.39 2.59 20.07
CA THR A 374 -7.64 2.07 19.54
C THR A 374 -8.79 2.85 20.15
N LEU A 375 -9.54 3.56 19.31
CA LEU A 375 -10.78 4.25 19.65
C LEU A 375 -11.99 3.38 19.24
N PRO A 376 -13.21 3.72 19.65
CA PRO A 376 -14.41 2.95 19.30
C PRO A 376 -14.64 2.81 17.79
N ASP A 377 -14.44 3.89 17.03
CA ASP A 377 -14.74 4.02 15.60
C ASP A 377 -13.48 4.23 14.73
N ALA A 378 -12.34 4.50 15.35
CA ALA A 378 -11.10 4.82 14.65
C ALA A 378 -9.84 4.30 15.36
N GLU A 379 -8.71 4.40 14.69
CA GLU A 379 -7.38 4.22 15.25
C GLU A 379 -6.64 5.56 15.18
N LEU A 380 -6.23 6.07 16.35
CA LEU A 380 -5.46 7.30 16.47
C LEU A 380 -3.97 6.96 16.47
N HIS A 381 -3.29 7.38 15.41
CA HIS A 381 -1.85 7.26 15.26
C HIS A 381 -1.16 8.51 15.79
N VAL A 382 -0.18 8.29 16.64
CA VAL A 382 0.52 9.33 17.39
C VAL A 382 2.00 9.19 17.14
N ILE A 383 2.64 10.24 16.63
CA ILE A 383 4.08 10.28 16.35
C ILE A 383 4.65 11.56 16.94
N ARG A 384 5.65 11.43 17.81
CA ARG A 384 6.35 12.55 18.44
C ARG A 384 7.74 12.74 17.84
N TYR A 385 8.06 13.98 17.51
CA TYR A 385 9.41 14.43 17.21
C TYR A 385 9.70 15.69 18.05
N GLN A 386 10.66 15.61 18.97
CA GLN A 386 10.98 16.68 19.91
C GLN A 386 9.72 17.23 20.61
N ASP A 387 9.44 18.53 20.49
CA ASP A 387 8.27 19.20 21.07
C ASP A 387 7.05 19.24 20.13
N TYR A 388 7.07 18.44 19.06
CA TYR A 388 5.98 18.38 18.08
C TYR A 388 5.36 17.00 18.02
N LEU A 389 4.05 16.99 17.76
CA LEU A 389 3.23 15.79 17.70
C LEU A 389 2.44 15.78 16.39
N HIS A 390 2.50 14.67 15.68
CA HIS A 390 1.61 14.36 14.57
C HIS A 390 0.54 13.40 15.05
N LEU A 391 -0.71 13.80 14.87
CA LEU A 391 -1.89 12.98 15.08
C LEU A 391 -2.51 12.65 13.73
N ARG A 392 -2.85 11.39 13.52
CA ARG A 392 -3.59 10.94 12.34
C ARG A 392 -4.64 9.93 12.75
N ILE A 393 -5.86 10.14 12.33
CA ILE A 393 -6.96 9.24 12.61
C ILE A 393 -7.34 8.48 11.36
N GLU A 394 -7.39 7.16 11.49
CA GLU A 394 -7.82 6.26 10.42
C GLU A 394 -9.07 5.51 10.90
N PRO A 395 -10.16 5.51 10.12
CA PRO A 395 -11.32 4.67 10.44
C PRO A 395 -10.86 3.21 10.53
N ARG A 396 -11.33 2.48 11.54
CA ARG A 396 -10.98 1.05 11.64
C ARG A 396 -11.67 0.30 10.52
N GLU A 397 -11.00 -0.65 9.87
CA GLU A 397 -11.61 -1.47 8.81
C GLU A 397 -12.92 -2.13 9.29
N ALA A 398 -12.92 -2.66 10.52
CA ALA A 398 -14.14 -3.21 11.14
C ALA A 398 -15.23 -2.14 11.36
N ALA A 399 -14.87 -0.93 11.78
CA ALA A 399 -15.81 0.17 11.93
C ALA A 399 -16.36 0.64 10.58
N THR A 400 -15.52 0.75 9.55
CA THR A 400 -15.94 1.06 8.17
C THR A 400 -16.92 0.01 7.66
N LEU A 401 -16.58 -1.28 7.77
CA LEU A 401 -17.46 -2.37 7.38
C LEU A 401 -18.78 -2.37 8.18
N SER A 402 -18.73 -2.19 9.50
CA SER A 402 -19.93 -2.10 10.34
C SER A 402 -20.81 -0.89 9.99
N ASN A 403 -20.22 0.27 9.70
CA ASN A 403 -20.95 1.46 9.26
C ASN A 403 -21.63 1.22 7.89
N LEU A 404 -20.92 0.59 6.95
CA LEU A 404 -21.46 0.22 5.64
C LEU A 404 -22.59 -0.81 5.77
N LEU A 405 -22.48 -1.78 6.67
CA LEU A 405 -23.55 -2.75 6.93
C LEU A 405 -24.78 -2.09 7.56
N ALA A 406 -24.59 -1.15 8.49
CA ALA A 406 -25.69 -0.40 9.10
C ALA A 406 -26.40 0.49 8.06
N GLU A 407 -25.65 1.17 7.19
CA GLU A 407 -26.21 1.89 6.04
C GLU A 407 -26.96 0.94 5.10
N GLY A 408 -26.33 -0.18 4.76
CA GLY A 408 -26.90 -1.19 3.87
C GLY A 408 -28.19 -1.82 4.41
N ARG A 409 -28.35 -1.91 5.73
CA ARG A 409 -29.60 -2.37 6.34
C ARG A 409 -30.77 -1.46 6.00
N VAL A 410 -30.62 -0.15 6.14
CA VAL A 410 -31.65 0.81 5.74
C VAL A 410 -31.89 0.74 4.24
N MET A 411 -30.82 0.64 3.44
CA MET A 411 -30.94 0.50 1.99
C MET A 411 -31.72 -0.74 1.55
N ALA A 412 -31.57 -1.87 2.23
CA ALA A 412 -32.34 -3.09 1.94
C ALA A 412 -33.86 -2.83 2.06
N PHE A 413 -34.29 -2.08 3.09
CA PHE A 413 -35.70 -1.65 3.20
C PHE A 413 -36.09 -0.69 2.07
N LEU A 414 -35.28 0.31 1.74
CA LEU A 414 -35.58 1.26 0.67
C LEU A 414 -35.72 0.58 -0.70
N MET A 415 -34.94 -0.46 -0.96
CA MET A 415 -34.98 -1.21 -2.22
C MET A 415 -36.04 -2.32 -2.24
N TRP A 416 -36.77 -2.54 -1.14
CA TRP A 416 -37.79 -3.57 -1.05
C TRP A 416 -39.01 -3.22 -1.92
N PRO A 417 -39.40 -4.07 -2.90
CA PRO A 417 -40.40 -3.72 -3.91
C PRO A 417 -41.85 -3.73 -3.40
N GLU A 418 -42.09 -4.25 -2.20
CA GLU A 418 -43.43 -4.37 -1.63
C GLU A 418 -44.17 -3.04 -1.57
N ASN A 419 -45.48 -3.12 -1.86
CA ASN A 419 -46.38 -1.97 -1.91
C ASN A 419 -45.80 -0.79 -2.71
N HIS A 420 -45.22 -1.11 -3.87
CA HIS A 420 -44.62 -0.16 -4.81
C HIS A 420 -43.50 0.65 -4.15
N PHE A 421 -42.51 -0.03 -3.56
CA PHE A 421 -41.36 0.58 -2.88
C PHE A 421 -41.79 1.57 -1.78
N ALA A 422 -42.69 1.14 -0.88
CA ALA A 422 -43.29 2.00 0.15
C ALA A 422 -42.25 2.76 0.99
N TYR A 423 -41.17 2.08 1.42
CA TYR A 423 -40.10 2.69 2.22
C TYR A 423 -39.37 3.82 1.47
N LEU A 424 -39.05 3.61 0.18
CA LEU A 424 -38.41 4.65 -0.64
C LEU A 424 -39.34 5.83 -0.89
N ARG A 425 -40.63 5.57 -1.15
CA ARG A 425 -41.63 6.65 -1.31
C ARG A 425 -41.74 7.49 -0.04
N LEU A 426 -41.80 6.86 1.13
CA LEU A 426 -41.79 7.53 2.43
C LEU A 426 -40.53 8.38 2.63
N LEU A 427 -39.34 7.84 2.36
CA LEU A 427 -38.08 8.57 2.50
C LEU A 427 -38.04 9.81 1.61
N ARG A 428 -38.50 9.68 0.36
CA ARG A 428 -38.55 10.80 -0.60
C ARG A 428 -39.56 11.87 -0.20
N ALA A 429 -40.74 11.46 0.28
CA ALA A 429 -41.75 12.39 0.75
C ALA A 429 -41.32 13.11 2.04
N LEU A 430 -40.65 12.42 2.97
CA LEU A 430 -39.99 13.02 4.14
C LEU A 430 -38.92 14.05 3.72
N SER A 431 -38.09 13.69 2.74
CA SER A 431 -37.11 14.60 2.14
C SER A 431 -37.81 15.87 1.62
N ALA A 432 -38.89 15.73 0.84
CA ALA A 432 -39.65 16.88 0.34
C ALA A 432 -40.27 17.71 1.48
N ARG A 433 -40.77 17.07 2.54
CA ARG A 433 -41.39 17.72 3.69
C ARG A 433 -40.44 18.63 4.46
N PHE A 434 -39.16 18.29 4.52
CA PHE A 434 -38.14 19.18 5.08
C PHE A 434 -37.94 20.48 4.29
N LYS A 435 -38.38 20.54 3.01
CA LYS A 435 -38.27 21.75 2.18
C LYS A 435 -39.48 22.67 2.31
N GLY A 436 -40.62 22.18 2.84
CA GLY A 436 -41.86 22.94 2.94
C GLY A 436 -43.09 22.07 2.70
N GLU A 437 -44.17 22.70 2.22
CA GLU A 437 -45.41 22.02 1.85
C GLU A 437 -45.19 21.00 0.73
N VAL A 438 -45.85 19.85 0.82
CA VAL A 438 -45.62 18.69 -0.06
C VAL A 438 -46.88 18.34 -0.81
N ASN A 439 -46.77 18.21 -2.13
CA ASN A 439 -47.79 17.55 -2.95
C ASN A 439 -47.60 16.03 -2.86
N TYR A 440 -48.36 15.36 -1.98
CA TYR A 440 -48.26 13.92 -1.73
C TYR A 440 -48.60 13.05 -2.94
N ALA A 441 -49.36 13.55 -3.92
CA ALA A 441 -49.67 12.82 -5.15
C ALA A 441 -48.42 12.46 -5.97
N LEU A 442 -47.32 13.22 -5.83
CA LEU A 442 -46.03 12.94 -6.47
C LEU A 442 -45.31 11.69 -5.90
N PHE A 443 -45.82 11.11 -4.82
CA PHE A 443 -45.29 9.93 -4.16
C PHE A 443 -46.33 8.79 -4.10
N SER A 444 -47.29 8.80 -5.04
CA SER A 444 -48.28 7.73 -5.21
C SER A 444 -47.64 6.42 -5.68
N PRO A 445 -48.34 5.27 -5.59
CA PRO A 445 -47.85 4.01 -6.14
C PRO A 445 -47.47 4.08 -7.63
N GLU A 446 -48.21 4.83 -8.43
CA GLU A 446 -47.96 5.03 -9.87
C GLU A 446 -46.60 5.68 -10.12
N SER A 447 -46.19 6.62 -9.26
CA SER A 447 -44.90 7.29 -9.37
C SER A 447 -43.70 6.35 -9.17
N ALA A 448 -43.90 5.19 -8.54
CA ALA A 448 -42.87 4.20 -8.24
C ALA A 448 -42.67 3.16 -9.35
N GLY A 449 -43.48 3.15 -10.42
CA GLY A 449 -43.28 2.24 -11.55
C GLY A 449 -41.87 2.34 -12.16
N LYS A 450 -41.32 3.57 -12.19
CA LYS A 450 -39.95 3.85 -12.66
C LYS A 450 -38.84 3.17 -11.86
N TYR A 451 -39.09 2.77 -10.62
CA TYR A 451 -38.11 2.07 -9.79
C TYR A 451 -37.97 0.61 -10.17
N GLY A 452 -39.08 -0.05 -10.52
CA GLY A 452 -39.08 -1.44 -10.96
C GLY A 452 -38.45 -1.63 -12.35
N GLU A 453 -38.49 -0.59 -13.20
CA GLU A 453 -37.89 -0.59 -14.53
C GLU A 453 -36.40 -0.22 -14.52
N ALA A 454 -35.91 0.40 -13.44
CA ALA A 454 -34.51 0.84 -13.36
C ALA A 454 -33.57 -0.36 -13.14
N PRO A 455 -32.36 -0.34 -13.76
CA PRO A 455 -31.30 -1.27 -13.39
C PRO A 455 -31.03 -1.22 -11.89
N ILE A 456 -30.80 -2.39 -11.27
CA ILE A 456 -30.70 -2.51 -9.81
C ILE A 456 -29.58 -1.63 -9.21
N ASP A 457 -28.48 -1.46 -9.93
CA ASP A 457 -27.36 -0.58 -9.50
C ASP A 457 -27.80 0.88 -9.49
N ASN A 458 -28.57 1.33 -10.48
CA ASN A 458 -29.10 2.70 -10.53
C ASN A 458 -30.13 2.95 -9.42
N LEU A 459 -30.96 1.95 -9.10
CA LEU A 459 -31.90 2.04 -7.98
C LEU A 459 -31.15 2.13 -6.64
N GLN A 460 -30.09 1.34 -6.48
CA GLN A 460 -29.22 1.38 -5.30
C GLN A 460 -28.59 2.75 -5.11
N ASP A 461 -27.95 3.30 -6.15
CA ASP A 461 -27.31 4.62 -6.11
C ASP A 461 -28.32 5.73 -5.81
N PHE A 462 -29.51 5.65 -6.41
CA PHE A 462 -30.60 6.59 -6.15
C PHE A 462 -31.09 6.54 -4.70
N ALA A 463 -31.27 5.33 -4.15
CA ALA A 463 -31.68 5.14 -2.76
C ALA A 463 -30.61 5.64 -1.78
N ARG A 464 -29.34 5.31 -2.01
CA ARG A 464 -28.20 5.74 -1.18
C ARG A 464 -28.07 7.26 -1.12
N LYS A 465 -28.13 7.93 -2.28
CA LYS A 465 -28.12 9.39 -2.36
C LYS A 465 -29.33 10.02 -1.67
N GLY A 466 -30.50 9.40 -1.79
CA GLY A 466 -31.70 9.83 -1.07
C GLY A 466 -31.52 9.76 0.45
N LEU A 467 -30.92 8.67 0.93
CA LEU A 467 -30.65 8.42 2.35
C LEU A 467 -29.63 9.44 2.92
N GLU A 468 -28.55 9.70 2.20
CA GLU A 468 -27.53 10.71 2.58
C GLU A 468 -28.16 12.11 2.71
N VAL A 469 -28.99 12.51 1.74
CA VAL A 469 -29.69 13.80 1.76
C VAL A 469 -30.65 13.90 2.95
N VAL A 470 -31.35 12.82 3.29
CA VAL A 470 -32.25 12.80 4.44
C VAL A 470 -31.48 12.85 5.76
N LYS A 471 -30.36 12.13 5.88
CA LYS A 471 -29.47 12.19 7.05
C LYS A 471 -29.08 13.64 7.38
N GLY A 472 -28.53 14.36 6.41
CA GLY A 472 -28.11 15.76 6.61
C GLY A 472 -29.26 16.73 6.93
N ARG A 473 -30.52 16.37 6.63
CA ARG A 473 -31.71 17.15 7.02
C ARG A 473 -32.22 16.79 8.41
N ILE A 474 -32.17 15.52 8.78
CA ILE A 474 -32.52 15.04 10.12
C ILE A 474 -31.58 15.66 11.16
N GLU A 475 -30.27 15.69 10.89
CA GLU A 475 -29.27 16.31 11.79
C GLU A 475 -29.56 17.79 12.09
N ARG A 476 -30.26 18.49 11.18
CA ARG A 476 -30.64 19.90 11.32
C ARG A 476 -32.06 20.09 11.89
N ASN A 477 -32.81 19.01 12.09
CA ASN A 477 -34.22 19.10 12.48
C ASN A 477 -34.61 17.95 13.42
N SER A 478 -34.66 18.26 14.72
CA SER A 478 -35.01 17.32 15.78
C SER A 478 -36.46 16.80 15.73
N SER A 479 -37.34 17.42 14.94
CA SER A 479 -38.76 17.04 14.80
C SER A 479 -39.04 16.11 13.62
N TRP A 480 -38.02 15.49 13.02
CA TRP A 480 -38.17 14.64 11.84
C TRP A 480 -39.14 13.46 12.01
N THR A 481 -39.27 12.91 13.22
CA THR A 481 -40.17 11.80 13.52
C THR A 481 -41.65 12.22 13.37
N ALA A 482 -41.98 13.46 13.71
CA ALA A 482 -43.31 14.02 13.53
C ALA A 482 -43.61 14.23 12.03
N TYR A 483 -42.64 14.70 11.25
CA TYR A 483 -42.78 14.83 9.80
C TYR A 483 -42.93 13.49 9.10
N LEU A 484 -42.21 12.46 9.54
CA LEU A 484 -42.39 11.11 9.00
C LEU A 484 -43.81 10.59 9.29
N ALA A 485 -44.35 10.83 10.49
CA ALA A 485 -45.72 10.43 10.84
C ALA A 485 -46.80 11.24 10.08
N GLU A 486 -46.55 12.53 9.79
CA GLU A 486 -47.41 13.35 8.93
C GLU A 486 -47.45 12.79 7.50
N VAL A 487 -46.28 12.57 6.91
CA VAL A 487 -46.11 12.02 5.56
C VAL A 487 -46.75 10.63 5.45
N ALA A 488 -46.58 9.79 6.47
CA ALA A 488 -47.13 8.44 6.48
C ALA A 488 -48.65 8.41 6.43
N ARG A 489 -49.31 9.29 7.20
CA ARG A 489 -50.78 9.44 7.17
C ARG A 489 -51.29 9.95 5.83
N ALA A 490 -50.57 10.88 5.22
CA ALA A 490 -50.94 11.41 3.91
C ALA A 490 -50.78 10.39 2.77
N LEU A 491 -49.94 9.36 2.95
CA LEU A 491 -49.70 8.31 1.96
C LEU A 491 -50.34 6.97 2.31
N GLU A 492 -51.02 6.84 3.46
CA GLU A 492 -51.59 5.60 4.00
C GLU A 492 -50.53 4.49 4.17
N LEU A 493 -49.36 4.85 4.71
CA LEU A 493 -48.18 3.99 4.89
C LEU A 493 -47.66 3.96 6.33
N GLU A 494 -48.56 4.06 7.32
CA GLU A 494 -48.20 4.19 8.73
C GLU A 494 -47.41 3.00 9.27
N SER A 495 -47.76 1.77 8.89
CA SER A 495 -47.02 0.56 9.28
C SER A 495 -45.58 0.57 8.76
N TYR A 496 -45.40 0.90 7.48
CA TYR A 496 -44.09 1.04 6.85
C TYR A 496 -43.27 2.19 7.48
N ALA A 497 -43.92 3.30 7.85
CA ALA A 497 -43.26 4.43 8.49
C ALA A 497 -42.77 4.10 9.92
N GLN A 498 -43.47 3.24 10.66
CA GLN A 498 -43.01 2.78 11.97
C GLN A 498 -41.71 1.98 11.85
N VAL A 499 -41.63 1.05 10.90
CA VAL A 499 -40.43 0.27 10.60
C VAL A 499 -39.31 1.20 10.14
N LEU A 500 -39.57 2.06 9.15
CA LEU A 500 -38.56 3.01 8.65
C LEU A 500 -38.03 3.94 9.74
N ARG A 501 -38.89 4.39 10.67
CA ARG A 501 -38.48 5.20 11.81
C ARG A 501 -37.51 4.46 12.71
N LEU A 502 -37.79 3.18 13.02
CA LEU A 502 -36.91 2.34 13.83
C LEU A 502 -35.55 2.20 13.15
N GLU A 503 -35.55 1.78 11.88
CA GLU A 503 -34.34 1.55 11.09
C GLU A 503 -33.48 2.82 10.95
N LEU A 504 -34.09 3.97 10.68
CA LEU A 504 -33.38 5.25 10.63
C LEU A 504 -32.83 5.66 12.00
N SER A 505 -33.58 5.44 13.08
CA SER A 505 -33.12 5.79 14.43
C SER A 505 -31.93 4.93 14.85
N GLU A 506 -31.99 3.63 14.56
CA GLU A 506 -30.89 2.69 14.83
C GLU A 506 -29.65 3.03 13.99
N TRP A 507 -29.82 3.37 12.71
CA TRP A 507 -28.70 3.78 11.86
C TRP A 507 -28.08 5.12 12.28
N LEU A 508 -28.88 6.12 12.61
CA LEU A 508 -28.40 7.45 13.04
C LEU A 508 -27.73 7.41 14.41
N GLY A 509 -28.18 6.53 15.31
CA GLY A 509 -27.56 6.28 16.61
C GLY A 509 -26.50 5.17 16.59
N PHE A 510 -26.19 4.61 15.42
CA PHE A 510 -25.27 3.48 15.31
C PHE A 510 -23.86 3.88 15.74
N SER A 511 -23.29 3.11 16.65
CA SER A 511 -21.88 3.20 17.03
C SER A 511 -21.21 1.87 16.68
N PRO A 512 -20.12 1.88 15.89
CA PRO A 512 -19.44 0.65 15.51
C PRO A 512 -18.87 -0.08 16.73
N PRO A 513 -18.68 -1.41 16.67
CA PRO A 513 -18.08 -2.16 17.76
C PRO A 513 -16.68 -1.65 18.08
N SER A 514 -16.38 -1.45 19.37
CA SER A 514 -15.06 -1.03 19.84
C SER A 514 -13.98 -2.13 19.73
N ARG A 515 -14.36 -3.35 19.32
CA ARG A 515 -13.47 -4.49 19.06
C ARG A 515 -13.39 -4.75 17.56
N ASP A 516 -12.31 -5.39 17.09
CA ASP A 516 -12.11 -5.73 15.66
C ASP A 516 -13.07 -6.81 15.12
N THR A 517 -14.07 -7.17 15.92
CA THR A 517 -15.13 -8.12 15.61
C THR A 517 -16.34 -7.36 15.09
N LEU A 518 -16.94 -7.84 13.99
CA LEU A 518 -18.06 -7.17 13.32
C LEU A 518 -19.44 -7.36 14.02
N GLY A 519 -19.48 -8.00 15.19
CA GLY A 519 -20.69 -8.30 15.96
C GLY A 519 -21.15 -9.76 15.84
N GLU A 520 -22.17 -10.17 16.62
CA GLU A 520 -22.61 -11.58 16.73
C GLU A 520 -23.44 -12.10 15.54
N ASN A 521 -23.78 -11.27 14.54
CA ASN A 521 -24.60 -11.67 13.37
C ASN A 521 -24.03 -11.18 12.04
N VAL A 522 -22.71 -10.96 11.97
CA VAL A 522 -22.02 -10.50 10.77
C VAL A 522 -20.94 -11.50 10.39
N ASP A 523 -21.12 -12.13 9.23
CA ASP A 523 -20.12 -13.01 8.66
C ASP A 523 -19.12 -12.20 7.84
N SER A 524 -17.85 -12.62 7.82
CA SER A 524 -16.83 -11.96 6.99
C SER A 524 -15.92 -12.97 6.31
N THR A 525 -15.43 -12.60 5.13
CA THR A 525 -14.56 -13.43 4.32
C THR A 525 -13.50 -12.56 3.64
N THR A 526 -12.28 -13.06 3.55
CA THR A 526 -11.19 -12.41 2.82
C THR A 526 -11.12 -13.00 1.41
N VAL A 527 -11.29 -12.17 0.39
CA VAL A 527 -11.27 -12.58 -1.01
C VAL A 527 -9.82 -12.54 -1.52
N GLY A 528 -9.28 -13.70 -1.88
CA GLY A 528 -7.94 -13.84 -2.47
C GLY A 528 -8.00 -14.08 -3.99
N ASP A 529 -6.93 -14.67 -4.53
CA ASP A 529 -6.84 -15.05 -5.95
C ASP A 529 -7.83 -16.16 -6.34
N SER A 530 -8.27 -16.97 -5.36
CA SER A 530 -9.30 -17.98 -5.53
C SER A 530 -10.71 -17.41 -5.23
N PRO A 531 -11.75 -17.84 -5.99
CA PRO A 531 -13.12 -17.42 -5.71
C PRO A 531 -13.56 -17.83 -4.30
N SER A 532 -14.22 -16.92 -3.60
CA SER A 532 -14.80 -17.16 -2.27
C SER A 532 -16.32 -17.23 -2.36
N THR A 533 -16.96 -18.07 -1.56
CA THR A 533 -18.42 -18.26 -1.60
C THR A 533 -19.07 -17.67 -0.37
N VAL A 534 -20.09 -16.84 -0.56
CA VAL A 534 -20.97 -16.31 0.49
C VAL A 534 -22.31 -17.03 0.43
N LYS A 535 -22.80 -17.49 1.59
CA LYS A 535 -24.10 -18.16 1.71
C LYS A 535 -24.92 -17.47 2.79
N ALA A 536 -26.06 -16.91 2.41
CA ALA A 536 -26.98 -16.26 3.34
C ALA A 536 -28.41 -16.30 2.79
N GLY A 537 -29.36 -16.76 3.61
CA GLY A 537 -30.74 -16.99 3.18
C GLY A 537 -30.82 -17.98 2.03
N SER A 538 -31.65 -17.69 1.02
CA SER A 538 -31.73 -18.49 -0.21
C SER A 538 -30.58 -18.22 -1.21
N ALA A 539 -29.68 -17.28 -0.95
CA ALA A 539 -28.65 -16.87 -1.90
C ALA A 539 -27.30 -17.57 -1.67
N VAL A 540 -26.67 -17.98 -2.77
CA VAL A 540 -25.29 -18.45 -2.83
C VAL A 540 -24.55 -17.60 -3.85
N LEU A 541 -23.64 -16.76 -3.36
CA LEU A 541 -22.89 -15.80 -4.18
C LEU A 541 -21.42 -16.20 -4.27
N SER A 542 -20.84 -16.03 -5.46
CA SER A 542 -19.41 -16.20 -5.70
C SER A 542 -18.73 -14.84 -5.83
N LEU A 543 -17.72 -14.60 -4.99
CA LEU A 543 -16.88 -13.41 -4.93
C LEU A 543 -15.55 -13.69 -5.64
N ARG A 544 -15.18 -12.86 -6.60
CA ARG A 544 -13.90 -12.95 -7.32
C ARG A 544 -13.14 -11.64 -7.25
N TYR A 545 -11.89 -11.68 -6.81
CA TYR A 545 -10.99 -10.54 -6.90
C TYR A 545 -10.36 -10.48 -8.29
N GLN A 546 -10.54 -9.37 -9.00
CA GLN A 546 -9.98 -9.15 -10.33
C GLN A 546 -9.79 -7.64 -10.57
N ASP A 547 -8.63 -7.24 -11.08
CA ASP A 547 -8.33 -5.84 -11.45
C ASP A 547 -8.60 -4.84 -10.30
N ASP A 548 -8.18 -5.21 -9.09
CA ASP A 548 -8.38 -4.43 -7.85
C ASP A 548 -9.86 -4.23 -7.44
N ALA A 549 -10.76 -5.02 -8.03
CA ALA A 549 -12.19 -5.02 -7.75
C ALA A 549 -12.69 -6.40 -7.31
N VAL A 550 -13.71 -6.41 -6.46
CA VAL A 550 -14.45 -7.63 -6.13
C VAL A 550 -15.69 -7.68 -7.02
N TYR A 551 -15.86 -8.77 -7.75
CA TYR A 551 -17.07 -9.06 -8.52
C TYR A 551 -17.91 -10.10 -7.79
N VAL A 552 -19.21 -9.81 -7.69
CA VAL A 552 -20.21 -10.65 -7.06
C VAL A 552 -21.05 -11.29 -8.15
N SER A 553 -21.18 -12.61 -8.12
CA SER A 553 -21.88 -13.38 -9.15
C SER A 553 -22.80 -14.41 -8.52
N SER A 554 -23.89 -14.71 -9.22
CA SER A 554 -24.81 -15.80 -8.91
C SER A 554 -25.14 -16.54 -10.20
N THR A 555 -25.52 -17.82 -10.08
CA THR A 555 -25.87 -18.65 -11.24
C THR A 555 -26.95 -17.98 -12.09
N GLY A 556 -26.67 -17.81 -13.39
CA GLY A 556 -27.61 -17.25 -14.36
C GLY A 556 -27.73 -15.71 -14.36
N LEU A 557 -26.94 -15.01 -13.53
CA LEU A 557 -26.97 -13.54 -13.44
C LEU A 557 -25.64 -12.92 -13.86
N VAL A 558 -25.70 -11.71 -14.40
CA VAL A 558 -24.50 -10.94 -14.78
C VAL A 558 -23.73 -10.56 -13.51
N PRO A 559 -22.41 -10.78 -13.46
CA PRO A 559 -21.60 -10.35 -12.32
C PRO A 559 -21.68 -8.84 -12.09
N ARG A 560 -21.89 -8.44 -10.83
CA ARG A 560 -21.95 -7.04 -10.40
C ARG A 560 -20.65 -6.66 -9.68
N LYS A 561 -20.18 -5.44 -9.87
CA LYS A 561 -18.96 -4.94 -9.21
C LYS A 561 -19.30 -4.45 -7.80
N LEU A 562 -18.64 -5.01 -6.78
CA LEU A 562 -18.72 -4.53 -5.39
C LEU A 562 -17.67 -3.42 -5.17
N LEU A 563 -18.15 -2.20 -5.08
CA LEU A 563 -17.33 -1.02 -4.78
C LEU A 563 -16.97 -1.00 -3.28
N ASP A 564 -17.90 -0.55 -2.46
CA ASP A 564 -17.84 -0.49 -0.99
C ASP A 564 -19.08 -1.14 -0.36
N LEU A 565 -20.27 -0.95 -0.96
CA LEU A 565 -21.54 -1.48 -0.49
C LEU A 565 -22.37 -2.04 -1.65
N MET A 566 -22.97 -3.21 -1.46
CA MET A 566 -23.92 -3.80 -2.41
C MET A 566 -25.10 -4.41 -1.67
N ILE A 567 -26.30 -4.16 -2.19
CA ILE A 567 -27.52 -4.84 -1.79
C ILE A 567 -27.87 -5.87 -2.86
N TRP A 568 -27.95 -7.12 -2.43
CA TRP A 568 -28.40 -8.23 -3.25
C TRP A 568 -29.79 -8.67 -2.79
N MET A 569 -30.81 -8.33 -3.57
CA MET A 569 -32.20 -8.64 -3.22
C MET A 569 -32.46 -10.14 -3.27
N VAL A 570 -33.12 -10.65 -2.24
CA VAL A 570 -33.53 -12.05 -2.08
C VAL A 570 -35.01 -12.10 -1.66
N PRO A 571 -35.71 -13.24 -1.82
CA PRO A 571 -37.14 -13.33 -1.45
C PRO A 571 -37.45 -12.98 0.01
N GLU A 572 -36.49 -13.16 0.91
CA GLU A 572 -36.64 -12.87 2.34
C GLU A 572 -36.30 -11.41 2.71
N GLY A 573 -35.74 -10.63 1.78
CA GLY A 573 -35.28 -9.27 2.04
C GLY A 573 -34.05 -8.87 1.20
N GLY A 574 -32.98 -8.45 1.86
CA GLY A 574 -31.75 -8.01 1.19
C GLY A 574 -30.48 -8.54 1.86
N LEU A 575 -29.64 -9.21 1.08
CA LEU A 575 -28.28 -9.55 1.49
C LEU A 575 -27.36 -8.35 1.29
N VAL A 576 -26.87 -7.79 2.38
CA VAL A 576 -25.97 -6.64 2.40
C VAL A 576 -24.53 -7.15 2.36
N LEU A 577 -23.74 -6.63 1.42
CA LEU A 577 -22.31 -6.90 1.27
C LEU A 577 -21.54 -5.58 1.43
N ALA A 578 -20.66 -5.50 2.42
CA ALA A 578 -19.76 -4.38 2.63
C ALA A 578 -18.31 -4.79 2.35
N ARG A 579 -17.51 -3.94 1.71
CA ARG A 579 -16.13 -4.20 1.32
C ARG A 579 -15.20 -3.11 1.84
N GLU A 580 -14.07 -3.55 2.40
CA GLU A 580 -12.90 -2.71 2.67
C GLU A 580 -11.65 -3.49 2.22
N GLY A 581 -10.97 -3.01 1.19
CA GLY A 581 -9.84 -3.72 0.56
C GLY A 581 -10.23 -5.10 0.02
N VAL A 582 -9.61 -6.15 0.59
CA VAL A 582 -9.87 -7.57 0.25
C VAL A 582 -10.89 -8.24 1.17
N ARG A 583 -11.31 -7.56 2.25
CA ARG A 583 -12.26 -8.11 3.22
C ARG A 583 -13.68 -7.73 2.81
N VAL A 584 -14.56 -8.72 2.79
CA VAL A 584 -15.99 -8.55 2.55
C VAL A 584 -16.75 -9.04 3.77
N ALA A 585 -17.56 -8.17 4.36
CA ALA A 585 -18.50 -8.49 5.42
C ALA A 585 -19.91 -8.58 4.84
N HIS A 586 -20.76 -9.43 5.42
CA HIS A 586 -22.13 -9.57 4.96
C HIS A 586 -23.12 -9.88 6.06
N SER A 587 -24.35 -9.46 5.84
CA SER A 587 -25.49 -9.73 6.73
C SER A 587 -26.78 -9.82 5.92
N LEU A 588 -27.63 -10.78 6.24
CA LEU A 588 -28.97 -10.86 5.67
C LEU A 588 -29.94 -9.99 6.47
N VAL A 589 -30.58 -9.04 5.80
CA VAL A 589 -31.67 -8.23 6.36
C VAL A 589 -32.98 -8.90 5.97
N ILE A 590 -33.64 -9.50 6.96
CA ILE A 590 -34.94 -10.14 6.77
C ILE A 590 -36.03 -9.08 6.87
N ILE A 591 -36.85 -8.95 5.83
CA ILE A 591 -37.94 -7.99 5.75
C ILE A 591 -39.26 -8.75 5.75
N GLN A 592 -40.06 -8.57 6.80
CA GLN A 592 -41.37 -9.20 6.88
C GLN A 592 -42.41 -8.41 6.06
N PRO A 593 -43.22 -9.09 5.24
CA PRO A 593 -44.33 -8.46 4.54
C PRO A 593 -45.27 -7.76 5.53
N GLN A 594 -45.68 -6.54 5.20
CA GLN A 594 -46.67 -5.82 6.00
C GLN A 594 -48.06 -6.22 5.49
N ASN A 595 -48.85 -6.89 6.34
CA ASN A 595 -50.24 -7.21 6.00
C ASN A 595 -51.02 -5.92 5.73
N ARG A 596 -51.70 -5.85 4.58
CA ARG A 596 -52.72 -4.82 4.33
C ARG A 596 -53.80 -4.94 5.40
N PRO A 597 -54.24 -3.85 6.06
CA PRO A 597 -55.60 -3.84 6.59
C PRO A 597 -56.53 -4.06 5.40
N VAL A 598 -57.31 -5.14 5.46
CA VAL A 598 -58.43 -5.36 4.54
C VAL A 598 -59.37 -4.17 4.73
N SER A 599 -59.52 -3.37 3.67
CA SER A 599 -60.48 -2.27 3.57
C SER A 599 -61.90 -2.74 3.83
#